data_AF-A0A7G6YHG0-F1
#
_entry.id   AF-A0A7G6YHG0-F1
#
_cell.length_a   1.000
_cell.length_b   1.000
_cell.length_c   1.000
_cell.angle_alpha   90.00
_cell.angle_beta   90.00
_cell.angle_gamma   90.00
#
_symmetry.space_group_name_H-M   'P 1'
#
loop_
_entity.id
_entity.type
_entity.pdbx_description
1 polymer ?
#
loop_
_entity_poly.entity_id
_entity_poly.type
_entity_poly.pdbx_seq_one_letter_code
_entity_poly.pdbx_strand_id
1 'polypeptide(L)'
;MAGRNAGKKRNYFVRGNKDAWRADLLLSPFIEEAIDSAAAESGNYSPALYLELFIREYVAEHGHLPAVPVALMESSEVSSTAAA
;
A
#
# COMPACT_ATOMS: atom_id res chain seq x y z
N MET A 1 8.55 -14.09 2.79
CA MET A 1 8.52 -12.79 3.50
C MET A 1 8.24 -12.96 5.01
N ALA A 2 8.90 -13.90 5.69
CA ALA A 2 8.76 -14.05 7.15
C ALA A 2 9.78 -13.13 7.83
N GLY A 3 9.32 -12.01 8.42
CA GLY A 3 10.16 -11.14 9.25
C GLY A 3 9.95 -9.63 9.14
N ARG A 4 9.44 -9.11 8.01
CA ARG A 4 9.39 -7.64 7.75
C ARG A 4 8.49 -6.84 8.71
N ASN A 5 7.54 -7.49 9.38
CA ASN A 5 6.55 -6.85 10.28
C ASN A 5 6.69 -7.24 11.77
N ALA A 6 7.84 -7.79 12.19
CA ALA A 6 8.06 -8.10 13.60
C ALA A 6 8.02 -6.82 14.45
N GLY A 7 7.24 -6.82 15.54
CA GLY A 7 7.11 -5.67 16.45
C GLY A 7 6.28 -4.49 15.94
N LYS A 8 5.81 -4.51 14.68
CA LYS A 8 4.91 -3.48 14.15
C LYS A 8 3.47 -3.71 14.61
N LYS A 9 2.69 -2.65 14.86
CA LYS A 9 1.24 -2.76 15.08
C LYS A 9 0.56 -3.12 13.76
N ARG A 10 -0.41 -4.03 13.81
CA ARG A 10 -1.00 -4.65 12.62
C ARG A 10 -2.52 -4.69 12.73
N ASN A 11 -3.16 -4.69 11.57
CA ASN A 11 -4.57 -5.05 11.51
C ASN A 11 -4.78 -6.50 11.91
N TYR A 12 -5.67 -6.70 12.88
CA TYR A 12 -6.11 -8.01 13.30
C TYR A 12 -7.50 -8.26 12.75
N PHE A 13 -7.56 -9.04 11.68
CA PHE A 13 -8.84 -9.53 11.17
C PHE A 13 -9.23 -10.79 11.92
N VAL A 14 -10.46 -10.80 12.45
CA VAL A 14 -11.04 -12.00 13.06
C VAL A 14 -11.03 -13.14 12.04
N ARG A 15 -10.64 -14.34 12.47
CA ARG A 15 -10.59 -15.51 11.59
C ARG A 15 -11.97 -15.75 10.96
N GLY A 16 -12.01 -15.87 9.64
CA GLY A 16 -13.26 -16.07 8.90
C GLY A 16 -14.00 -14.78 8.53
N ASN A 17 -13.42 -13.59 8.79
CA ASN A 17 -13.95 -12.35 8.27
C ASN A 17 -13.89 -12.38 6.73
N LYS A 18 -15.08 -12.38 6.10
CA LYS A 18 -15.23 -12.42 4.64
C LYS A 18 -14.92 -11.08 3.97
N ASP A 19 -14.97 -10.00 4.73
CA ASP A 19 -14.66 -8.65 4.28
C ASP A 19 -13.16 -8.32 4.43
N ALA A 20 -12.40 -9.19 5.11
CA ALA A 20 -10.96 -9.08 5.21
C ALA A 20 -10.32 -9.42 3.87
N TRP A 21 -10.13 -8.41 3.04
CA TRP A 21 -9.46 -8.54 1.77
C TRP A 21 -7.95 -8.59 1.97
N ARG A 22 -7.31 -9.62 1.41
CA ARG A 22 -5.85 -9.71 1.28
C ARG A 22 -5.51 -9.70 -0.20
N ALA A 23 -5.08 -8.55 -0.70
CA ALA A 23 -4.49 -8.43 -2.03
C ALA A 23 -2.97 -8.33 -1.87
N ASP A 24 -2.24 -9.06 -2.72
CA ASP A 24 -0.81 -8.82 -2.88
C ASP A 24 -0.65 -7.55 -3.71
N LEU A 25 -0.42 -6.43 -3.01
CA LEU A 25 -0.13 -5.14 -3.64
C LEU A 25 1.33 -5.12 -4.09
N LEU A 26 1.55 -4.92 -5.38
CA LEU A 26 2.86 -4.61 -5.94
C LEU A 26 2.97 -3.10 -6.06
N LEU A 27 3.95 -2.53 -5.35
CA LEU A 27 4.26 -1.10 -5.38
C LEU A 27 5.64 -0.91 -5.97
N SER A 28 5.91 0.28 -6.51
CA SER A 28 7.27 0.62 -6.89
C SER A 28 8.16 0.71 -5.65
N PRO A 29 9.48 0.41 -5.75
CA PRO A 29 10.38 0.46 -4.60
C PRO A 29 10.38 1.81 -3.88
N PHE A 30 10.28 2.91 -4.65
CA PHE A 30 10.19 4.26 -4.12
C PHE A 30 8.96 4.46 -3.22
N ILE A 31 7.79 3.97 -3.66
CA ILE A 31 6.55 4.08 -2.88
C ILE A 31 6.59 3.15 -1.66
N GLU A 32 7.15 1.94 -1.79
CA GLU A 32 7.35 1.05 -0.65
C GLU A 32 8.19 1.70 0.45
N GLU A 33 9.31 2.32 0.10
CA GLU A 33 10.20 2.99 1.06
C GLU A 33 9.52 4.18 1.75
N ALA A 34 8.77 4.98 0.99
CA ALA A 34 8.01 6.10 1.53
C ALA A 34 6.96 5.62 2.55
N ILE A 35 6.23 4.55 2.21
CA ILE A 35 5.21 3.97 3.11
C ILE A 35 5.87 3.37 4.35
N ASP A 36 6.94 2.60 4.20
CA ASP A 36 7.63 1.99 5.34
C ASP A 36 8.16 3.04 6.32
N SER A 37 8.71 4.14 5.80
CA SER A 37 9.21 5.26 6.60
C SER A 37 8.08 5.98 7.33
N ALA A 38 7.02 6.37 6.62
CA ALA A 38 5.88 7.07 7.21
C ALA A 38 5.15 6.20 8.25
N ALA A 39 5.03 4.89 8.00
CA ALA A 39 4.43 3.95 8.92
C ALA A 39 5.26 3.78 10.22
N ALA A 40 6.59 3.83 10.12
CA ALA A 40 7.47 3.82 11.28
C ALA A 40 7.29 5.08 12.14
N GLU A 41 7.29 6.25 11.51
CA GLU A 41 7.13 7.56 12.19
C GLU A 41 5.74 7.73 12.84
N SER A 42 4.70 7.20 12.22
CA SER A 42 3.30 7.33 12.68
C SER A 42 2.94 6.45 13.88
N GLY A 43 3.91 5.83 14.54
CA GLY A 43 3.69 4.97 15.71
C GLY A 43 4.00 3.49 15.49
N ASN A 44 4.94 3.21 14.58
CA ASN A 44 5.44 1.88 14.23
C ASN A 44 4.35 0.93 13.72
N TYR A 45 3.60 1.39 12.73
CA TYR A 45 2.55 0.63 12.04
C TYR A 45 3.13 -0.27 10.96
N SER A 46 2.47 -1.39 10.69
CA SER A 46 2.71 -2.14 9.45
C SER A 46 2.21 -1.33 8.26
N PRO A 47 2.83 -1.44 7.07
CA PRO A 47 2.42 -0.73 5.86
C PRO A 47 0.93 -0.82 5.54
N ALA A 48 0.35 -2.02 5.67
CA ALA A 48 -1.08 -2.25 5.42
C ALA A 48 -1.98 -1.45 6.39
N LEU A 49 -1.66 -1.49 7.70
CA LEU A 49 -2.39 -0.71 8.70
C LEU A 49 -2.26 0.80 8.46
N TYR A 50 -1.05 1.26 8.13
CA TYR A 50 -0.83 2.66 7.82
C TYR A 50 -1.68 3.13 6.64
N LEU A 51 -1.68 2.37 5.53
CA LEU A 51 -2.49 2.69 4.36
C LEU A 51 -4.00 2.69 4.66
N GLU A 52 -4.49 1.74 5.45
CA GLU A 52 -5.91 1.71 5.84
C GLU A 52 -6.33 2.94 6.65
N LEU A 53 -5.50 3.34 7.62
CA LEU A 53 -5.74 4.55 8.41
C LEU A 53 -5.66 5.81 7.55
N PHE A 54 -4.63 5.90 6.70
CA PHE A 54 -4.44 7.00 5.77
C PHE A 54 -5.64 7.17 4.83
N ILE A 55 -6.11 6.10 4.19
CA ILE A 55 -7.27 6.16 3.29
C ILE A 55 -8.52 6.63 4.04
N ARG A 56 -8.73 6.12 5.26
CA ARG A 56 -9.88 6.50 6.08
C ARG A 56 -9.87 7.99 6.43
N GLU A 57 -8.73 8.51 6.86
CA GLU A 57 -8.55 9.93 7.20
C GLU A 57 -8.67 10.80 5.95
N TYR A 58 -7.96 10.45 4.88
CA TYR A 58 -8.00 11.19 3.62
C TYR A 58 -9.41 11.28 3.04
N VAL A 59 -10.17 10.18 3.03
CA VAL A 59 -11.54 10.18 2.53
C VAL A 59 -12.48 10.97 3.43
N ALA A 60 -12.27 10.95 4.75
CA ALA A 60 -13.06 11.75 5.68
C ALA A 60 -12.82 13.26 5.49
N GLU A 61 -11.60 13.66 5.18
CA GLU A 61 -11.20 15.07 5.02
C GLU A 61 -11.45 15.62 3.61
N HIS A 62 -11.18 14.82 2.57
CA HIS A 62 -11.15 15.27 1.17
C HIS A 62 -12.17 14.59 0.27
N GLY A 63 -12.86 13.57 0.76
CA GLY A 63 -13.69 12.71 -0.06
C GLY A 63 -12.87 11.72 -0.91
N HIS A 64 -13.55 11.05 -1.83
CA HIS A 64 -12.91 10.07 -2.70
C HIS A 64 -12.04 10.72 -3.77
N LEU A 65 -10.94 10.05 -4.11
CA LEU A 65 -10.13 10.44 -5.27
C LEU A 65 -11.01 10.44 -6.54
N PRO A 66 -10.81 11.43 -7.44
CA PRO A 66 -11.47 11.41 -8.73
C PRO A 66 -11.05 10.17 -9.52
N ALA A 67 -11.93 9.70 -10.41
CA ALA A 67 -11.63 8.57 -11.28
C ALA A 67 -10.35 8.87 -12.09
N VAL A 68 -9.34 8.02 -11.95
CA VAL A 68 -8.09 8.16 -12.69
C VAL A 68 -8.38 7.92 -14.18
N PRO A 69 -8.07 8.87 -15.07
CA PRO A 69 -8.22 8.67 -16.50
C PRO A 69 -7.41 7.45 -16.97
N VAL A 70 -8.02 6.59 -17.78
CA VAL A 70 -7.40 5.35 -18.30
C VAL A 70 -6.07 5.65 -19.01
N ALA A 71 -5.96 6.81 -19.65
CA ALA A 71 -4.74 7.27 -20.32
C ALA A 71 -3.52 7.42 -19.37
N LEU A 72 -3.72 7.55 -18.06
CA LEU A 72 -2.64 7.60 -17.06
C LEU A 72 -2.31 6.21 -16.48
N MET A 73 -3.11 5.19 -16.78
CA MET A 73 -2.90 3.80 -16.35
C MET A 73 -2.11 2.97 -17.38
N GLU A 74 -1.95 3.48 -18.60
CA GLU A 74 -1.10 2.88 -19.63
C GLU A 74 0.38 3.16 -19.32
N SER A 75 0.92 2.41 -18.37
CA SER A 75 2.36 2.21 -18.25
C SER A 75 2.83 1.44 -19.49
N SER A 76 3.45 2.11 -20.45
CA SER A 76 4.16 1.43 -21.52
C SER A 76 5.27 0.58 -20.88
N GLU A 77 5.18 -0.75 -21.02
CA GLU A 77 6.26 -1.66 -20.67
C GLU A 77 7.46 -1.32 -21.58
N VAL A 78 8.39 -0.50 -21.07
CA VAL A 78 9.68 -0.32 -21.73
C VAL A 78 10.50 -1.57 -21.43
N SER A 79 10.35 -2.59 -22.29
CA SER A 79 11.31 -3.69 -22.36
C SER A 79 12.67 -3.09 -22.72
N SER A 80 13.53 -2.88 -21.73
CA SER A 80 14.95 -2.64 -21.98
C SER A 80 15.54 -3.93 -22.55
N THR A 81 15.57 -4.06 -23.88
CA THR A 81 16.49 -4.98 -24.55
C THR A 81 17.90 -4.51 -24.27
N ALA A 82 18.45 -4.93 -23.12
CA ALA A 82 19.86 -4.84 -22.82
C ALA A 82 20.52 -6.19 -23.12
N ALA A 83 21.30 -6.18 -24.20
CA ALA A 83 22.45 -7.03 -24.51
C ALA A 83 22.22 -8.53 -24.86
N ALA A 84 22.43 -8.83 -26.15
CA ALA A 84 23.05 -10.08 -26.61
C ALA A 84 24.40 -9.72 -27.24
#